data_AF-A0A498QU03-F1
#
_entry.id   AF-A0A498QU03-F1
#
_cell.length_a   1.000
_cell.length_b   1.000
_cell.length_c   1.000
_cell.angle_alpha   90.00
_cell.angle_beta   90.00
_cell.angle_gamma   90.00
#
_symmetry.space_group_name_H-M   'P 1'
#
loop_
_entity.id
_entity.type
_entity.pdbx_description
1 polymer ?
#
loop_
_entity_poly.entity_id
_entity_poly.type
_entity_poly.pdbx_seq_one_letter_code
_entity_poly.pdbx_strand_id
1 'polypeptide(L)'
;MEDLEAVVDAAGVDRFTLLGASGGGPVAICYAARHPGRVTGLVLYGTYALGRVAFIPTPQAREEAELLIGLTRVGWGKPNPAFRRLLTTLFLPGGSDAQMAWFDELQRSSCSGEHAARSRAVRYGVDVSELARTITVPTLVLHGRDDAVVAFDEGRKLASLIPGATFVPLDSANHILLEDEPAWSVPRTVAWLLPAGRCAPPLDGALLTDREIEVLRFIAQGRDYESISAAMYLSVQTVERHLSNCCAELGVAGKSARAAAAARLAALNL
;
A
#
# COMPACT_ATOMS: atom_id res chain seq x y z
N MET A 1 -12.46 -17.69 -1.00
CA MET A 1 -11.54 -18.04 0.10
C MET A 1 -10.99 -19.42 -0.13
N GLU A 2 -11.86 -20.40 -0.42
CA GLU A 2 -11.48 -21.73 -0.93
C GLU A 2 -10.44 -21.66 -2.05
N ASP A 3 -10.60 -20.77 -3.04
CA ASP A 3 -9.58 -20.57 -4.08
C ASP A 3 -8.19 -20.18 -3.54
N LEU A 4 -8.14 -19.30 -2.52
CA LEU A 4 -6.87 -18.88 -1.92
C LEU A 4 -6.26 -20.02 -1.10
N GLU A 5 -7.07 -20.79 -0.37
CA GLU A 5 -6.63 -21.98 0.36
C GLU A 5 -6.04 -23.02 -0.61
N ALA A 6 -6.72 -23.29 -1.73
CA ALA A 6 -6.25 -24.20 -2.76
C ALA A 6 -4.91 -23.75 -3.37
N VAL A 7 -4.72 -22.44 -3.62
CA VAL A 7 -3.45 -21.89 -4.12
C VAL A 7 -2.34 -22.04 -3.08
N VAL A 8 -2.62 -21.73 -1.81
CA VAL A 8 -1.65 -21.87 -0.71
C VAL A 8 -1.21 -23.33 -0.53
N ASP A 9 -2.17 -24.25 -0.52
CA ASP A 9 -1.89 -25.68 -0.35
C ASP A 9 -1.13 -26.24 -1.56
N ALA A 10 -1.50 -25.85 -2.78
CA ALA A 10 -0.78 -26.25 -3.99
C ALA A 10 0.65 -25.66 -4.05
N ALA A 11 0.86 -24.47 -3.49
CA ALA A 11 2.19 -23.86 -3.40
C ALA A 11 3.05 -24.51 -2.30
N GLY A 12 2.47 -25.32 -1.41
CA GLY A 12 3.19 -25.99 -0.32
C GLY A 12 3.81 -25.02 0.69
N VAL A 13 3.21 -23.84 0.88
CA VAL A 13 3.71 -22.82 1.81
C VAL A 13 2.98 -22.90 3.15
N ASP A 14 3.71 -23.21 4.21
CA ASP A 14 3.14 -23.39 5.55
C ASP A 14 2.87 -22.06 6.26
N ARG A 15 3.79 -21.10 6.13
CA ARG A 15 3.69 -19.77 6.74
C ARG A 15 4.21 -18.69 5.80
N PHE A 16 3.46 -17.62 5.62
CA PHE A 16 3.78 -16.57 4.65
C PHE A 16 3.18 -15.21 5.00
N THR A 17 3.75 -14.15 4.41
CA THR A 17 3.16 -12.82 4.42
C THR A 17 2.12 -12.72 3.32
N LEU A 18 0.95 -12.17 3.63
CA LEU A 18 -0.16 -12.03 2.68
C LEU A 18 -0.33 -10.55 2.28
N LEU A 19 -0.39 -10.29 0.98
CA LEU A 19 -0.73 -8.98 0.41
C LEU A 19 -2.17 -9.03 -0.15
N GLY A 20 -3.04 -8.18 0.38
CA GLY A 20 -4.36 -7.90 -0.15
C GLY A 20 -4.41 -6.51 -0.77
N ALA A 21 -4.53 -6.44 -2.09
CA ALA A 21 -4.65 -5.17 -2.82
C ALA A 21 -6.09 -4.96 -3.31
N SER A 22 -6.61 -3.74 -3.18
CA SER A 22 -7.93 -3.37 -3.71
C SER A 22 -9.03 -4.37 -3.30
N GLY A 23 -9.80 -4.92 -4.24
CA GLY A 23 -10.81 -5.95 -3.97
C GLY A 23 -10.29 -7.24 -3.32
N GLY A 24 -8.97 -7.48 -3.32
CA GLY A 24 -8.35 -8.61 -2.62
C GLY A 24 -8.17 -8.39 -1.11
N GLY A 25 -8.24 -7.15 -0.62
CA GLY A 25 -8.06 -6.85 0.81
C GLY A 25 -9.09 -7.53 1.71
N PRO A 26 -10.41 -7.48 1.43
CA PRO A 26 -11.39 -8.21 2.23
C PRO A 26 -11.16 -9.72 2.26
N VAL A 27 -10.70 -10.31 1.16
CA VAL A 27 -10.34 -11.73 1.10
C VAL A 27 -9.11 -12.02 1.97
N ALA A 28 -8.10 -11.15 1.92
CA ALA A 28 -6.89 -11.27 2.73
C ALA A 28 -7.19 -11.12 4.24
N ILE A 29 -8.05 -10.18 4.62
CA ILE A 29 -8.54 -10.00 6.00
C ILE A 29 -9.27 -11.27 6.46
N CYS A 30 -10.20 -11.79 5.63
CA CYS A 30 -10.92 -13.02 5.95
C CYS A 30 -9.99 -14.22 6.16
N TYR A 31 -8.94 -14.34 5.32
CA TYR A 31 -7.97 -15.42 5.40
C TYR A 31 -7.10 -15.29 6.64
N ALA A 32 -6.52 -14.10 6.89
CA ALA A 32 -5.67 -13.85 8.04
C ALA A 32 -6.41 -14.03 9.38
N ALA A 33 -7.69 -13.66 9.44
CA ALA A 33 -8.52 -13.86 10.64
C ALA A 33 -8.81 -15.35 10.92
N ARG A 34 -8.95 -16.17 9.89
CA ARG A 34 -9.24 -17.61 10.01
C ARG A 34 -8.00 -18.48 10.17
N HIS A 35 -6.87 -18.03 9.62
CA HIS A 35 -5.62 -18.78 9.58
C HIS A 35 -4.45 -18.01 10.23
N PRO A 36 -4.58 -17.54 11.49
CA PRO A 36 -3.54 -16.72 12.13
C PRO A 36 -2.20 -17.46 12.31
N GLY A 37 -2.20 -18.80 12.31
CA GLY A 37 -0.98 -19.61 12.33
C GLY A 37 -0.20 -19.60 11.01
N ARG A 38 -0.89 -19.41 9.88
CA ARG A 38 -0.29 -19.42 8.53
C ARG A 38 0.16 -18.04 8.07
N VAL A 39 -0.48 -16.96 8.52
CA VAL A 39 -0.09 -15.60 8.13
C VAL A 39 0.97 -15.05 9.07
N THR A 40 2.15 -14.68 8.55
CA THR A 40 3.24 -14.07 9.33
C THR A 40 3.15 -12.54 9.37
N GLY A 41 2.46 -11.94 8.41
CA GLY A 41 2.22 -10.51 8.32
C GLY A 41 1.20 -10.21 7.22
N LEU A 42 0.53 -9.07 7.34
CA LEU A 42 -0.53 -8.67 6.42
C LEU A 42 -0.21 -7.30 5.81
N VAL A 43 -0.21 -7.20 4.48
CA VAL A 43 -0.12 -5.94 3.75
C VAL A 43 -1.45 -5.66 3.08
N LEU A 44 -1.99 -4.48 3.31
CA LEU A 44 -3.26 -4.02 2.75
C LEU A 44 -2.98 -2.78 1.92
N TYR A 45 -3.18 -2.84 0.61
CA TYR A 45 -2.86 -1.76 -0.32
C TYR A 45 -4.13 -1.26 -1.03
N GLY A 46 -4.42 0.04 -0.93
CA GLY A 46 -5.53 0.69 -1.65
C GLY A 46 -6.86 -0.04 -1.44
N THR A 47 -7.16 -0.45 -0.20
CA THR A 47 -8.25 -1.38 0.09
C THR A 47 -9.09 -0.92 1.29
N TYR A 48 -10.09 -1.72 1.65
CA TYR A 48 -11.18 -1.35 2.53
C TYR A 48 -11.65 -2.54 3.38
N ALA A 49 -12.25 -2.23 4.54
CA ALA A 49 -13.02 -3.19 5.32
C ALA A 49 -14.51 -3.23 4.88
N LEU A 50 -15.03 -2.11 4.40
CA LEU A 50 -16.41 -1.91 3.99
C LEU A 50 -16.44 -1.59 2.51
N GLY A 51 -17.26 -2.28 1.73
CA GLY A 51 -17.48 -1.95 0.34
C GLY A 51 -18.12 -0.57 0.19
N ARG A 52 -17.91 0.07 -0.97
CA ARG A 52 -18.35 1.46 -1.26
C ARG A 52 -19.75 1.81 -0.78
N VAL A 53 -20.74 0.94 -1.03
CA VAL A 53 -22.15 1.20 -0.68
C VAL A 53 -22.40 1.06 0.83
N ALA A 54 -21.64 0.19 1.51
CA ALA A 54 -21.67 0.07 2.96
C ALA A 54 -20.94 1.24 3.64
N PHE A 55 -19.85 1.73 3.03
CA PHE A 55 -19.07 2.86 3.54
C PHE A 55 -19.77 4.21 3.38
N ILE A 56 -20.41 4.45 2.23
CA ILE A 56 -21.19 5.67 1.94
C ILE A 56 -22.64 5.28 1.65
N PRO A 57 -23.49 5.11 2.68
CA PRO A 57 -24.84 4.59 2.53
C PRO A 57 -25.85 5.64 2.07
N THR A 58 -25.52 6.41 1.02
CA THR A 58 -26.41 7.45 0.45
C THR A 58 -27.10 6.95 -0.83
N PRO A 59 -28.29 7.47 -1.18
CA PRO A 59 -28.94 7.16 -2.45
C PRO A 59 -28.06 7.46 -3.66
N GLN A 60 -27.37 8.61 -3.65
CA GLN A 60 -26.45 9.02 -4.71
C GLN A 60 -25.31 8.01 -4.91
N ALA A 61 -24.67 7.55 -3.83
CA ALA A 61 -23.57 6.59 -3.92
C ALA A 61 -24.05 5.22 -4.45
N ARG A 62 -25.30 4.83 -4.16
CA ARG A 62 -25.91 3.62 -4.71
C ARG A 62 -26.18 3.75 -6.21
N GLU A 63 -26.72 4.87 -6.65
CA GLU A 63 -26.95 5.15 -8.06
C GLU A 63 -25.63 5.14 -8.85
N GLU A 64 -24.59 5.82 -8.36
CA GLU A 64 -23.26 5.77 -8.97
C GLU A 64 -22.70 4.34 -9.05
N ALA A 65 -22.87 3.56 -7.99
CA ALA A 65 -22.45 2.17 -7.94
C ALA A 65 -23.17 1.32 -8.99
N GLU A 66 -24.50 1.47 -9.13
CA GLU A 66 -25.33 0.78 -10.12
C GLU A 66 -24.93 1.15 -11.56
N LEU A 67 -24.69 2.44 -11.82
CA LEU A 67 -24.20 2.92 -13.11
C LEU A 67 -22.84 2.31 -13.47
N LEU A 68 -21.89 2.29 -12.55
CA LEU A 68 -20.58 1.68 -12.77
C LEU A 68 -20.69 0.16 -13.00
N ILE A 69 -21.61 -0.53 -12.33
CA ILE A 69 -21.89 -1.96 -12.57
C ILE A 69 -22.48 -2.16 -13.97
N GLY A 70 -23.47 -1.37 -14.38
CA GLY A 70 -24.08 -1.43 -15.71
C GLY A 70 -23.08 -1.14 -16.83
N LEU A 71 -22.26 -0.10 -16.65
CA LEU A 71 -21.17 0.27 -17.54
C LEU A 71 -20.16 -0.86 -17.70
N THR A 72 -19.77 -1.47 -16.58
CA THR A 72 -18.88 -2.64 -16.56
C THR A 72 -19.51 -3.78 -17.37
N ARG A 73 -20.76 -4.15 -17.08
CA ARG A 73 -21.45 -5.27 -17.74
C ARG A 73 -21.45 -5.12 -19.27
N VAL A 74 -21.75 -3.93 -19.76
CA VAL A 74 -21.93 -3.66 -21.20
C VAL A 74 -20.61 -3.33 -21.90
N GLY A 75 -19.71 -2.62 -21.24
CA GLY A 75 -18.51 -2.04 -21.83
C GLY A 75 -17.25 -2.91 -21.75
N TRP A 76 -17.16 -3.78 -20.74
CA TRP A 76 -15.92 -4.46 -20.37
C TRP A 76 -15.30 -5.30 -21.49
N GLY A 77 -16.12 -6.00 -22.27
CA GLY A 77 -15.66 -6.88 -23.36
C GLY A 77 -15.58 -6.21 -24.73
N LYS A 78 -16.01 -4.95 -24.87
CA LYS A 78 -16.11 -4.30 -26.20
C LYS A 78 -14.73 -4.05 -26.81
N PRO A 79 -14.59 -4.15 -28.15
CA PRO A 79 -13.37 -3.76 -28.85
C PRO A 79 -13.03 -2.28 -28.65
N ASN A 80 -14.03 -1.40 -28.76
CA ASN A 80 -13.88 0.01 -28.44
C ASN A 80 -13.75 0.18 -26.91
N PRO A 81 -12.65 0.74 -26.39
CA PRO A 81 -12.41 0.86 -24.97
C PRO A 81 -13.19 1.97 -24.28
N ALA A 82 -13.87 2.88 -24.98
CA ALA A 82 -14.44 4.11 -24.41
C ALA A 82 -15.19 3.93 -23.07
N PHE A 83 -16.03 2.90 -22.96
CA PHE A 83 -16.76 2.61 -21.72
C PHE A 83 -15.85 2.11 -20.59
N ARG A 84 -14.85 1.28 -20.90
CA ARG A 84 -13.90 0.77 -19.91
C ARG A 84 -12.81 1.79 -19.57
N ARG A 85 -12.47 2.68 -20.51
CA ARG A 85 -11.52 3.79 -20.35
C ARG A 85 -11.89 4.69 -19.18
N LEU A 86 -13.19 4.90 -18.94
CA LEU A 86 -13.66 5.60 -17.74
C LEU A 86 -13.12 4.95 -16.46
N LEU A 87 -13.18 3.62 -16.35
CA LEU A 87 -12.63 2.91 -15.20
C LEU A 87 -11.11 3.04 -15.16
N THR A 88 -10.43 2.90 -16.29
CA THR A 88 -8.98 3.07 -16.35
C THR A 88 -8.52 4.45 -15.89
N THR A 89 -9.22 5.51 -16.28
CA THR A 89 -8.93 6.88 -15.84
C THR A 89 -9.11 7.06 -14.33
N LEU A 90 -10.05 6.33 -13.70
CA LEU A 90 -10.17 6.33 -12.23
C LEU A 90 -9.01 5.60 -11.55
N PHE A 91 -8.50 4.51 -12.16
CA PHE A 91 -7.41 3.72 -11.58
C PHE A 91 -6.05 4.37 -11.76
N LEU A 92 -5.81 4.99 -12.91
CA LEU A 92 -4.51 5.50 -13.35
C LEU A 92 -4.65 6.91 -13.93
N PRO A 93 -5.14 7.92 -13.18
CA PRO A 93 -5.33 9.28 -13.71
C PRO A 93 -4.03 9.90 -14.23
N GLY A 94 -2.87 9.50 -13.70
CA GLY A 94 -1.54 9.93 -14.18
C GLY A 94 -0.93 9.05 -15.28
N GLY A 95 -1.63 8.01 -15.73
CA GLY A 95 -1.11 7.06 -16.71
C GLY A 95 -0.94 7.68 -18.09
N SER A 96 0.17 7.34 -18.77
CA SER A 96 0.32 7.60 -20.20
C SER A 96 -0.72 6.85 -21.03
N ASP A 97 -0.97 7.32 -22.25
CA ASP A 97 -1.87 6.64 -23.20
C ASP A 97 -1.51 5.16 -23.39
N ALA A 98 -0.21 4.83 -23.39
CA ALA A 98 0.28 3.46 -23.51
C ALA A 98 -0.08 2.61 -22.27
N GLN A 99 0.16 3.11 -21.06
CA GLN A 99 -0.22 2.42 -19.81
C GLN A 99 -1.72 2.26 -19.70
N MET A 100 -2.46 3.31 -20.06
CA MET A 100 -3.91 3.33 -20.10
C MET A 100 -4.45 2.30 -21.12
N ALA A 101 -3.90 2.23 -22.34
CA ALA A 101 -4.27 1.23 -23.35
C ALA A 101 -3.93 -0.20 -22.92
N TRP A 102 -2.77 -0.39 -22.27
CA TRP A 102 -2.40 -1.68 -21.68
C TRP A 102 -3.40 -2.11 -20.60
N PHE A 103 -3.78 -1.20 -19.70
CA PHE A 103 -4.73 -1.53 -18.62
C PHE A 103 -6.15 -1.78 -19.15
N ASP A 104 -6.58 -1.07 -20.19
CA ASP A 104 -7.81 -1.38 -20.91
C ASP A 104 -7.80 -2.83 -21.42
N GLU A 105 -6.71 -3.25 -22.06
CA GLU A 105 -6.61 -4.58 -22.64
C GLU A 105 -6.53 -5.67 -21.57
N LEU A 106 -5.82 -5.40 -20.47
CA LEU A 106 -5.79 -6.29 -19.30
C LEU A 106 -7.19 -6.48 -18.72
N GLN A 107 -7.95 -5.39 -18.54
CA GLN A 107 -9.35 -5.48 -18.10
C GLN A 107 -10.15 -6.36 -19.08
N ARG A 108 -10.11 -6.07 -20.39
CA ARG A 108 -10.88 -6.79 -21.42
C ARG A 108 -10.59 -8.29 -21.45
N SER A 109 -9.33 -8.69 -21.31
CA SER A 109 -8.88 -10.08 -21.41
C SER A 109 -9.05 -10.88 -20.12
N SER A 110 -9.21 -10.22 -18.97
CA SER A 110 -9.28 -10.88 -17.65
C SER A 110 -10.50 -11.77 -17.44
N CYS A 111 -11.69 -11.31 -17.85
CA CYS A 111 -12.96 -12.01 -17.65
C CYS A 111 -14.06 -11.40 -18.52
N SER A 112 -15.23 -12.05 -18.56
CA SER A 112 -16.41 -11.49 -19.23
C SER A 112 -16.96 -10.28 -18.48
N GLY A 113 -17.65 -9.38 -19.19
CA GLY A 113 -18.30 -8.22 -18.57
C GLY A 113 -19.33 -8.60 -17.50
N GLU A 114 -20.02 -9.74 -17.66
CA GLU A 114 -20.94 -10.25 -16.66
C GLU A 114 -20.20 -10.64 -15.36
N HIS A 115 -19.07 -11.35 -15.46
CA HIS A 115 -18.25 -11.69 -14.31
C HIS A 115 -17.65 -10.45 -13.63
N ALA A 116 -17.16 -9.48 -14.42
CA ALA A 116 -16.64 -8.22 -13.90
C ALA A 116 -17.71 -7.43 -13.14
N ALA A 117 -18.92 -7.33 -13.69
CA ALA A 117 -20.05 -6.65 -13.08
C ALA A 117 -20.51 -7.34 -11.79
N ARG A 118 -20.63 -8.67 -11.80
CA ARG A 118 -20.96 -9.47 -10.61
C ARG A 118 -19.90 -9.31 -9.51
N SER A 119 -18.62 -9.40 -9.86
CA SER A 119 -17.50 -9.18 -8.94
C SER A 119 -17.55 -7.80 -8.29
N ARG A 120 -17.83 -6.75 -9.08
CA ARG A 120 -17.99 -5.38 -8.56
C ARG A 120 -19.19 -5.25 -7.62
N ALA A 121 -20.34 -5.80 -8.01
CA ALA A 121 -21.55 -5.77 -7.19
C ALA A 121 -21.35 -6.43 -5.82
N VAL A 122 -20.72 -7.62 -5.79
CA VAL A 122 -20.38 -8.31 -4.54
C VAL A 122 -19.46 -7.43 -3.68
N ARG A 123 -18.38 -6.90 -4.27
CA ARG A 123 -17.41 -6.05 -3.56
C ARG A 123 -18.02 -4.82 -2.90
N TYR A 124 -19.00 -4.18 -3.53
CA TYR A 124 -19.66 -3.00 -2.98
C TYR A 124 -20.49 -3.26 -1.72
N GLY A 125 -20.91 -4.50 -1.48
CA GLY A 125 -21.68 -4.91 -0.29
C GLY A 125 -20.87 -5.67 0.76
N VAL A 126 -19.56 -5.81 0.59
CA VAL A 126 -18.72 -6.54 1.55
C VAL A 126 -18.58 -5.77 2.86
N ASP A 127 -18.63 -6.47 3.99
CA ASP A 127 -18.21 -5.97 5.30
C ASP A 127 -17.34 -7.02 6.00
N VAL A 128 -16.08 -6.67 6.23
CA VAL A 128 -15.13 -7.48 7.02
C VAL A 128 -14.61 -6.73 8.23
N SER A 129 -15.31 -5.68 8.68
CA SER A 129 -14.86 -4.81 9.77
C SER A 129 -14.68 -5.58 11.07
N GLU A 130 -15.60 -6.47 11.40
CA GLU A 130 -15.49 -7.30 12.61
C GLU A 130 -14.32 -8.28 12.53
N LEU A 131 -14.07 -8.87 11.36
CA LEU A 131 -12.89 -9.73 11.14
C LEU A 131 -11.59 -8.94 11.19
N ALA A 132 -11.56 -7.70 10.69
CA ALA A 132 -10.39 -6.84 10.78
C ALA A 132 -9.97 -6.61 12.24
N ARG A 133 -10.93 -6.48 13.16
CA ARG A 133 -10.66 -6.30 14.60
C ARG A 133 -10.05 -7.53 15.27
N THR A 134 -10.20 -8.72 14.68
CA THR A 134 -9.62 -9.97 15.23
C THR A 134 -8.23 -10.27 14.71
N ILE A 135 -7.70 -9.45 13.78
CA ILE A 135 -6.34 -9.62 13.25
C ILE A 135 -5.31 -9.32 14.35
N THR A 136 -4.41 -10.28 14.57
CA THR A 136 -3.32 -10.19 15.57
C THR A 136 -1.93 -10.14 14.96
N VAL A 137 -1.81 -10.39 13.65
CA VAL A 137 -0.52 -10.39 12.95
C VAL A 137 -0.08 -8.96 12.61
N PRO A 138 1.24 -8.67 12.55
CA PRO A 138 1.71 -7.35 12.14
C PRO A 138 1.14 -6.95 10.79
N THR A 139 0.56 -5.76 10.74
CA THR A 139 -0.21 -5.30 9.59
C THR A 139 0.29 -3.95 9.10
N LEU A 140 0.53 -3.84 7.80
CA LEU A 140 0.88 -2.61 7.10
C LEU A 140 -0.26 -2.22 6.17
N VAL A 141 -0.76 -1.00 6.29
CA VAL A 141 -1.81 -0.43 5.43
C VAL A 141 -1.20 0.70 4.60
N LEU A 142 -1.22 0.56 3.27
CA LEU A 142 -0.70 1.50 2.28
C LEU A 142 -1.85 2.09 1.47
N HIS A 143 -1.93 3.41 1.33
CA HIS A 143 -3.06 4.03 0.61
C HIS A 143 -2.69 5.34 -0.09
N GLY A 144 -3.10 5.49 -1.36
CA GLY A 144 -2.95 6.73 -2.13
C GLY A 144 -3.83 7.86 -1.57
N ARG A 145 -3.26 9.05 -1.38
CA ARG A 145 -3.98 10.21 -0.83
C ARG A 145 -5.17 10.63 -1.68
N ASP A 146 -5.03 10.56 -3.00
CA ASP A 146 -6.03 11.04 -3.95
C ASP A 146 -6.63 9.89 -4.78
N ASP A 147 -6.70 8.68 -4.18
CA ASP A 147 -7.26 7.48 -4.79
C ASP A 147 -8.76 7.67 -5.10
N ALA A 148 -9.10 7.67 -6.39
CA ALA A 148 -10.46 7.85 -6.89
C ALA A 148 -11.31 6.56 -6.93
N VAL A 149 -10.68 5.40 -6.69
CA VAL A 149 -11.35 4.09 -6.71
C VAL A 149 -11.79 3.68 -5.30
N VAL A 150 -10.89 3.84 -4.31
CA VAL A 150 -11.13 3.56 -2.89
C VAL A 150 -10.71 4.78 -2.09
N ALA A 151 -11.65 5.43 -1.41
CA ALA A 151 -11.37 6.69 -0.74
C ALA A 151 -10.28 6.53 0.32
N PHE A 152 -9.40 7.53 0.45
CA PHE A 152 -8.30 7.52 1.42
C PHE A 152 -8.74 7.26 2.87
N ASP A 153 -9.93 7.76 3.23
CA ASP A 153 -10.53 7.53 4.55
C ASP A 153 -10.89 6.06 4.81
N GLU A 154 -11.12 5.24 3.77
CA GLU A 154 -11.33 3.80 3.92
C GLU A 154 -10.05 3.12 4.41
N GLY A 155 -8.88 3.49 3.88
CA GLY A 155 -7.57 3.00 4.33
C GLY A 155 -7.27 3.43 5.77
N ARG A 156 -7.55 4.69 6.11
CA ARG A 156 -7.43 5.20 7.49
C ARG A 156 -8.34 4.44 8.46
N LYS A 157 -9.60 4.23 8.05
CA LYS A 157 -10.57 3.49 8.85
C LYS A 157 -10.11 2.05 9.06
N LEU A 158 -9.67 1.38 8.01
CA LEU A 158 -9.16 0.02 8.06
C LEU A 158 -7.97 -0.11 9.03
N ALA A 159 -6.99 0.80 8.95
CA ALA A 159 -5.87 0.81 9.88
C ALA A 159 -6.31 1.04 11.34
N SER A 160 -7.35 1.86 11.58
CA SER A 160 -7.91 2.06 12.93
C SER A 160 -8.65 0.84 13.49
N LEU A 161 -9.12 -0.07 12.62
CA LEU A 161 -9.83 -1.28 13.03
C LEU A 161 -8.89 -2.41 13.44
N ILE A 162 -7.68 -2.45 12.87
CA ILE A 162 -6.71 -3.53 13.08
C ILE A 162 -5.76 -3.15 14.23
N PRO A 163 -5.73 -3.90 15.35
CA PRO A 163 -4.82 -3.64 16.44
C PRO A 163 -3.35 -3.64 16.00
N GLY A 164 -2.63 -2.56 16.30
CA GLY A 164 -1.20 -2.45 15.98
C GLY A 164 -0.86 -2.29 14.50
N ALA A 165 -1.83 -1.99 13.63
CA ALA A 165 -1.55 -1.71 12.24
C ALA A 165 -0.75 -0.40 12.06
N THR A 166 0.19 -0.42 11.12
CA THR A 166 0.91 0.79 10.68
C THR A 166 0.26 1.32 9.41
N PHE A 167 -0.15 2.59 9.41
CA PHE A 167 -0.70 3.26 8.24
C PHE A 167 0.34 4.12 7.54
N VAL A 168 0.55 3.91 6.25
CA VAL A 168 1.50 4.64 5.41
C VAL A 168 0.73 5.30 4.25
N PRO A 169 0.53 6.63 4.30
CA PRO A 169 -0.06 7.36 3.20
C PRO A 169 0.94 7.48 2.05
N LEU A 170 0.45 7.34 0.82
CA LEU A 170 1.21 7.46 -0.40
C LEU A 170 0.84 8.76 -1.11
N ASP A 171 1.86 9.52 -1.51
CA ASP A 171 1.70 10.72 -2.33
C ASP A 171 1.45 10.30 -3.79
N SER A 172 0.21 9.89 -4.06
CA SER A 172 -0.24 9.40 -5.35
C SER A 172 -1.76 9.54 -5.47
N ALA A 173 -2.21 9.87 -6.67
CA ALA A 173 -3.61 9.80 -7.10
C ALA A 173 -3.95 8.48 -7.80
N ASN A 174 -2.93 7.66 -8.11
CA ASN A 174 -3.12 6.40 -8.81
C ASN A 174 -3.50 5.29 -7.82
N HIS A 175 -4.56 4.56 -8.15
CA HIS A 175 -4.95 3.35 -7.43
C HIS A 175 -4.01 2.17 -7.69
N ILE A 176 -3.32 2.19 -8.84
CA ILE A 176 -2.21 1.29 -9.16
C ILE A 176 -0.99 2.18 -9.34
N LEU A 177 0.04 1.99 -8.50
CA LEU A 177 1.20 2.86 -8.60
C LEU A 177 1.87 2.76 -9.97
N LEU A 178 2.34 3.90 -10.47
CA LEU A 178 3.12 4.03 -11.69
C LEU A 178 4.62 4.07 -11.35
N GLU A 179 5.46 3.47 -12.19
CA GLU A 179 6.90 3.33 -11.94
C GLU A 179 7.64 4.67 -11.80
N ASP A 180 7.18 5.69 -12.52
CA ASP A 180 7.76 7.02 -12.58
C ASP A 180 7.30 7.95 -11.45
N GLU A 181 6.35 7.52 -10.60
CA GLU A 181 5.84 8.35 -9.52
C GLU A 181 6.62 8.16 -8.20
N PRO A 182 6.78 9.20 -7.37
CA PRO A 182 7.58 9.12 -6.14
C PRO A 182 7.14 8.01 -5.17
N ALA A 183 5.83 7.72 -5.13
CA ALA A 183 5.26 6.70 -4.28
C ALA A 183 5.68 5.26 -4.65
N TRP A 184 6.15 5.01 -5.88
CA TRP A 184 6.53 3.69 -6.38
C TRP A 184 7.53 2.94 -5.48
N SER A 185 8.49 3.68 -4.92
CA SER A 185 9.53 3.10 -4.08
C SER A 185 9.07 2.77 -2.67
N VAL A 186 7.97 3.39 -2.18
CA VAL A 186 7.56 3.34 -0.78
C VAL A 186 7.24 1.92 -0.30
N PRO A 187 6.46 1.08 -1.03
CA PRO A 187 6.20 -0.29 -0.58
C PRO A 187 7.48 -1.10 -0.32
N ARG A 188 8.53 -0.91 -1.13
CA ARG A 188 9.83 -1.56 -0.93
C ARG A 188 10.55 -1.04 0.31
N THR A 189 10.45 0.26 0.59
CA THR A 189 11.13 0.88 1.75
C THR A 189 10.44 0.61 3.08
N VAL A 190 9.18 0.15 3.08
CA VAL A 190 8.42 -0.15 4.32
C VAL A 190 8.10 -1.63 4.52
N ALA A 191 8.47 -2.51 3.58
CA ALA A 191 8.24 -3.96 3.67
C ALA A 191 8.89 -4.62 4.91
N TRP A 192 9.94 -3.99 5.46
CA TRP A 192 10.62 -4.44 6.68
C TRP A 192 9.75 -4.37 7.95
N LEU A 193 8.65 -3.61 7.93
CA LEU A 193 7.68 -3.54 9.02
C LEU A 193 6.95 -4.87 9.29
N LEU A 194 7.10 -5.85 8.41
CA LEU A 194 6.53 -7.19 8.55
C LEU A 194 7.59 -8.16 9.12
N PRO A 195 7.21 -9.20 9.86
CA PRO A 195 8.14 -10.18 10.44
C PRO A 195 9.07 -10.86 9.42
N ALA A 196 8.58 -11.10 8.20
CA ALA A 196 9.41 -11.60 7.09
C ALA A 196 10.42 -10.56 6.56
N GLY A 197 10.13 -9.27 6.77
CA GLY A 197 11.00 -8.14 6.48
C GLY A 197 12.09 -7.87 7.54
N ARG A 198 12.19 -8.71 8.58
CA ARG A 198 13.42 -8.82 9.40
C ARG A 198 14.57 -9.50 8.65
N CYS A 199 14.30 -10.06 7.47
CA CYS A 199 15.31 -10.16 6.44
C CYS A 199 15.31 -8.82 5.71
N ALA A 200 15.87 -7.79 6.35
CA ALA A 200 16.32 -6.63 5.59
C ALA A 200 17.21 -7.18 4.47
N PRO A 201 17.11 -6.71 3.21
CA PRO A 201 18.12 -7.06 2.23
C PRO A 201 19.47 -6.75 2.88
N PRO A 202 20.49 -7.63 2.75
CA PRO A 202 21.83 -7.26 3.16
C PRO A 202 22.08 -5.91 2.51
N LEU A 203 22.44 -4.91 3.31
CA LEU A 203 23.05 -3.71 2.76
C LEU A 203 24.36 -4.19 2.17
N ASP A 204 24.35 -4.61 0.91
CA ASP A 204 25.56 -4.87 0.17
C ASP A 204 26.33 -3.55 0.10
N GLY A 205 27.20 -3.31 1.09
CA GLY A 205 28.20 -2.26 1.09
C GLY A 205 27.88 -0.90 1.73
N ALA A 206 26.78 -0.71 2.48
CA ALA A 206 26.58 0.57 3.18
C ALA A 206 27.49 0.68 4.42
N LEU A 207 28.54 1.50 4.35
CA LEU A 207 29.51 1.77 5.42
C LEU A 207 29.23 3.14 6.05
N LEU A 208 28.10 3.27 6.74
CA LEU A 208 27.82 4.50 7.50
C LEU A 208 28.90 4.73 8.56
N THR A 209 29.40 5.95 8.67
CA THR A 209 30.33 6.32 9.73
C THR A 209 29.61 6.45 11.09
N ASP A 210 30.35 6.34 12.20
CA ASP A 210 29.80 6.53 13.55
C ASP A 210 29.07 7.88 13.71
N ARG A 211 29.56 8.92 13.02
CA ARG A 211 28.96 10.26 13.05
C ARG A 211 27.66 10.35 12.26
N GLU A 212 27.59 9.66 11.14
CA GLU A 212 26.37 9.55 10.32
C GLU A 212 25.28 8.76 11.05
N ILE A 213 25.66 7.70 11.75
CA ILE A 213 24.79 6.94 12.66
C ILE A 213 24.26 7.85 13.77
N GLU A 214 25.13 8.62 14.42
CA GLU A 214 24.76 9.50 15.52
C GLU A 214 23.77 10.61 15.08
N VAL A 215 23.99 11.23 13.92
CA VAL A 215 23.04 12.20 13.32
C VAL A 215 21.68 11.55 13.08
N LEU A 216 21.65 10.36 12.46
CA LEU A 216 20.41 9.64 12.18
C LEU A 216 19.64 9.26 13.46
N ARG A 217 20.32 8.91 14.57
CA ARG A 217 19.65 8.66 15.86
C ARG A 217 18.93 9.90 16.37
N PHE A 218 19.53 11.07 16.27
CA PHE A 218 18.87 12.30 16.71
C PHE A 218 17.69 12.70 15.81
N ILE A 219 17.79 12.46 14.50
CA ILE A 219 16.65 12.64 13.58
C ILE A 219 15.51 11.68 13.91
N ALA A 220 15.81 10.42 14.24
CA ALA A 220 14.81 9.44 14.65
C ALA A 220 14.09 9.85 15.95
N GLN A 221 14.75 10.62 16.81
CA GLN A 221 14.17 11.21 18.02
C GLN A 221 13.36 12.50 17.74
N GLY A 222 13.25 12.93 16.48
CA GLY A 222 12.51 14.14 16.10
C GLY A 222 13.23 15.44 16.43
N ARG A 223 14.56 15.43 16.61
CA ARG A 223 15.33 16.66 16.85
C ARG A 223 15.53 17.47 15.58
N ASP A 224 15.51 18.80 15.72
CA ASP A 224 15.87 19.74 14.66
C ASP A 224 17.40 19.88 14.51
N TYR A 225 17.84 20.54 13.43
CA TYR A 225 19.26 20.57 13.06
C TYR A 225 20.08 21.44 14.01
N GLU A 226 19.49 22.49 14.55
CA GLU A 226 20.08 23.35 15.58
C GLU A 226 20.34 22.55 16.86
N SER A 227 19.39 21.73 17.30
CA SER A 227 19.55 20.87 18.47
C SER A 227 20.61 19.78 18.26
N ILE A 228 20.70 19.22 17.05
CA ILE A 228 21.72 18.22 16.70
C ILE A 228 23.10 18.87 16.62
N SER A 229 23.19 20.03 15.97
CA SER A 229 24.40 20.84 15.86
C SER A 229 24.97 21.16 17.24
N ALA A 230 24.13 21.60 18.17
CA ALA A 230 24.51 21.88 19.55
C ALA A 230 24.94 20.61 20.31
N ALA A 231 24.21 19.50 20.15
CA ALA A 231 24.50 18.25 20.85
C ALA A 231 25.79 17.56 20.37
N MET A 232 26.13 17.69 19.09
CA MET A 232 27.30 17.05 18.47
C MET A 232 28.51 17.98 18.33
N TYR A 233 28.39 19.24 18.74
CA TYR A 233 29.41 20.29 18.52
C TYR A 233 29.82 20.43 17.05
N LEU A 234 28.83 20.38 16.15
CA LEU A 234 29.00 20.51 14.69
C LEU A 234 28.29 21.76 14.17
N SER A 235 28.62 22.25 12.98
CA SER A 235 27.79 23.25 12.30
C SER A 235 26.52 22.61 11.71
N VAL A 236 25.43 23.37 11.60
CA VAL A 236 24.18 22.92 10.95
C VAL A 236 24.44 22.38 9.54
N GLN A 237 25.27 23.05 8.74
CA GLN A 237 25.67 22.57 7.41
C GLN A 237 26.37 21.20 7.44
N THR A 238 27.14 20.92 8.50
CA THR A 238 27.81 19.62 8.65
C THR A 238 26.81 18.51 8.97
N VAL A 239 25.79 18.81 9.79
CA VAL A 239 24.67 17.89 10.09
C VAL A 239 23.87 17.59 8.82
N GLU A 240 23.54 18.60 8.02
CA GLU A 240 22.84 18.44 6.74
C GLU A 240 23.64 17.57 5.75
N ARG A 241 24.97 17.79 5.68
CA ARG A 241 25.85 17.00 4.83
C ARG A 241 25.90 15.53 5.25
N HIS A 242 26.04 15.25 6.55
CA HIS A 242 25.98 13.87 7.07
C HIS A 242 24.64 13.22 6.72
N LEU A 243 23.53 13.91 6.91
CA LEU A 243 22.21 13.36 6.58
C LEU A 243 22.03 13.11 5.07
N SER A 244 22.60 13.98 4.23
CA SER A 244 22.62 13.81 2.77
C SER A 244 23.40 12.56 2.36
N ASN A 245 24.60 12.37 2.93
CA ASN A 245 25.42 11.16 2.71
C ASN A 245 24.69 9.91 3.16
N CYS A 246 24.09 9.91 4.37
CA CYS A 246 23.27 8.82 4.87
C CYS A 246 22.15 8.45 3.90
N CYS A 247 21.43 9.45 3.37
CA CYS A 247 20.35 9.21 2.43
C CYS A 247 20.87 8.58 1.12
N ALA A 248 22.02 9.05 0.62
CA ALA A 248 22.66 8.49 -0.57
C ALA A 248 23.13 7.05 -0.37
N GLU A 249 23.82 6.76 0.73
CA GLU A 249 24.31 5.41 1.07
C GLU A 249 23.18 4.43 1.36
N LEU A 250 22.07 4.92 1.90
CA LEU A 250 20.85 4.14 2.10
C LEU A 250 19.97 4.10 0.84
N GLY A 251 20.33 4.77 -0.25
CA GLY A 251 19.56 4.78 -1.50
C GLY A 251 18.14 5.34 -1.32
N VAL A 252 17.95 6.28 -0.40
CA VAL A 252 16.66 6.97 -0.16
C VAL A 252 16.73 8.40 -0.66
N ALA A 253 15.72 8.84 -1.43
CA ALA A 253 15.68 10.17 -2.05
C ALA A 253 14.29 10.80 -1.94
N GLY A 254 14.23 12.13 -2.08
CA GLY A 254 12.99 12.92 -2.03
C GLY A 254 12.65 13.51 -0.65
N LYS A 255 11.49 14.18 -0.57
CA LYS A 255 11.06 14.93 0.63
C LYS A 255 10.92 14.06 1.88
N SER A 256 10.66 12.77 1.72
CA SER A 256 10.50 11.77 2.78
C SER A 256 11.78 10.96 3.08
N ALA A 257 12.88 11.18 2.35
CA ALA A 257 14.11 10.41 2.47
C ALA A 257 14.68 10.38 3.91
N ARG A 258 14.53 11.48 4.64
CA ARG A 258 15.10 11.67 5.98
C ARG A 258 14.37 10.82 7.03
N ALA A 259 13.05 10.78 6.97
CA ALA A 259 12.24 9.90 7.82
C ALA A 259 12.50 8.43 7.48
N ALA A 260 12.67 8.11 6.20
CA ALA A 260 13.04 6.77 5.75
C ALA A 260 14.44 6.34 6.22
N ALA A 261 15.42 7.25 6.19
CA ALA A 261 16.79 7.01 6.67
C ALA A 261 16.85 6.79 8.18
N ALA A 262 16.15 7.63 8.96
CA ALA A 262 16.06 7.50 10.41
C ALA A 262 15.34 6.21 10.85
N ALA A 263 14.27 5.84 10.14
CA ALA A 263 13.57 4.58 10.36
C ALA A 263 14.44 3.35 10.02
N ARG A 264 15.30 3.45 8.99
CA ARG A 264 16.29 2.41 8.66
C ARG A 264 17.34 2.21 9.75
N LEU A 265 17.83 3.28 10.38
CA LEU A 265 18.81 3.15 11.47
C LEU A 265 18.22 2.48 12.72
N ALA A 266 17.00 2.85 13.11
CA ALA A 266 16.33 2.25 14.26
C ALA A 266 16.14 0.73 14.12
N ALA A 267 16.18 0.20 12.90
CA ALA A 267 16.08 -1.22 12.59
C ALA A 267 17.43 -1.97 12.58
N LEU A 268 18.58 -1.27 12.57
CA LEU A 268 19.92 -1.87 12.51
C LEU A 268 20.51 -2.27 13.88
N ASN A 269 19.81 -1.99 15.00
CA ASN A 269 20.28 -2.27 16.37
C ASN A 269 21.73 -1.78 16.67
N LEU A 270 22.12 -0.60 16.13
CA LEU A 270 23.39 0.09 16.44
C LEU A 270 23.23 1.20 17.48
#